data_AF-A0A3N5LZ79-F1
#
_entry.id   AF-A0A3N5LZ79-F1
#
_cell.length_a   1.000
_cell.length_b   1.000
_cell.length_c   1.000
_cell.angle_alpha   90.00
_cell.angle_beta   90.00
_cell.angle_gamma   90.00
#
_symmetry.space_group_name_H-M   'P 1'
#
loop_
_entity.id
_entity.type
_entity.pdbx_description
1 polymer ?
#
loop_
_entity_poly.entity_id
_entity_poly.type
_entity_poly.pdbx_seq_one_letter_code
_entity_poly.pdbx_strand_id
1 'polypeptide(L)'
;MHINSTDDSLMEQIYQRMNERETEDLIEIWQKHNREEWTEDAFEAVKAILIERLGKLPEQNPEDNEDKVKRDQENAWEYPSDKKLIKLADASEWLSTAIVGVTIIYLVLVLINNFSREGFRIGSMEGLLYVANVLINVFYAGFAFLILQAITEIIYFLIDLRELVTPSETEA
;
A
#
# COMPACT_ATOMS: atom_id res chain seq x y z
N MET A 1 24.07 -10.42 19.27
CA MET A 1 22.73 -10.82 19.74
C MET A 1 21.95 -9.54 19.94
N HIS A 2 21.24 -9.08 18.90
CA HIS A 2 20.75 -7.70 18.87
C HIS A 2 19.57 -7.52 17.91
N ILE A 3 18.43 -8.17 18.15
CA ILE A 3 17.12 -7.79 17.59
C ILE A 3 16.05 -8.29 18.57
N ASN A 4 15.38 -7.38 19.30
CA ASN A 4 14.02 -7.56 19.84
C ASN A 4 13.41 -6.31 20.52
N SER A 5 14.09 -5.16 20.59
CA SER A 5 13.61 -4.03 21.39
C SER A 5 12.45 -3.21 20.79
N THR A 6 12.09 -3.43 19.51
CA THR A 6 11.01 -2.67 18.86
C THR A 6 9.63 -3.23 19.20
N ASP A 7 9.52 -4.55 19.32
CA ASP A 7 8.26 -5.25 19.55
C ASP A 7 7.76 -5.02 20.98
N ASP A 8 8.68 -5.13 21.94
CA ASP A 8 8.45 -4.82 23.36
C ASP A 8 7.86 -3.40 23.55
N SER A 9 8.31 -2.42 22.73
CA SER A 9 7.85 -1.04 22.83
C SER A 9 6.42 -0.82 22.35
N LEU A 10 5.95 -1.62 21.39
CA LEU A 10 4.59 -1.52 20.86
C LEU A 10 3.60 -2.20 21.80
N MET A 11 3.96 -3.38 22.30
CA MET A 11 3.14 -4.11 23.24
C MET A 11 2.95 -3.33 24.55
N GLU A 12 4.00 -2.66 25.05
CA GLU A 12 3.91 -1.82 26.24
C GLU A 12 2.99 -0.60 26.02
N GLN A 13 2.99 0.00 24.82
CA GLN A 13 2.06 1.08 24.48
C GLN A 13 0.60 0.60 24.39
N ILE A 14 0.37 -0.58 23.80
CA ILE A 14 -0.97 -1.19 23.74
C ILE A 14 -1.46 -1.47 25.16
N TYR A 15 -0.61 -2.05 26.01
CA TYR A 15 -0.92 -2.33 27.41
C TYR A 15 -1.30 -1.06 28.17
N GLN A 16 -0.50 0.01 28.08
CA GLN A 16 -0.80 1.27 28.75
C GLN A 16 -2.15 1.85 28.34
N ARG A 17 -2.44 1.88 27.03
CA ARG A 17 -3.74 2.36 26.51
C ARG A 17 -4.91 1.50 26.96
N MET A 18 -4.75 0.18 27.02
CA MET A 18 -5.81 -0.72 27.52
C MET A 18 -6.00 -0.56 29.03
N ASN A 19 -4.92 -0.30 29.77
CA ASN A 19 -4.99 -0.11 31.21
C ASN A 19 -5.64 1.23 31.61
N GLU A 20 -5.76 2.19 30.70
CA GLU A 20 -6.54 3.42 30.93
C GLU A 20 -8.06 3.20 30.82
N ARG A 21 -8.50 2.08 30.23
CA ARG A 21 -9.93 1.75 30.07
C ARG A 21 -10.54 1.20 31.34
N GLU A 22 -11.87 1.36 31.46
CA GLU A 22 -12.65 0.77 32.53
C GLU A 22 -12.68 -0.75 32.42
N THR A 23 -12.87 -1.44 33.54
CA THR A 23 -12.78 -2.91 33.57
C THR A 23 -13.95 -3.54 32.83
N GLU A 24 -15.11 -2.91 32.89
CA GLU A 24 -16.33 -3.29 32.18
C GLU A 24 -16.14 -3.28 30.66
N ASP A 25 -15.48 -2.23 30.12
CA ASP A 25 -15.14 -2.13 28.70
C ASP A 25 -14.19 -3.26 28.27
N LEU A 26 -13.19 -3.57 29.10
CA LEU A 26 -12.24 -4.66 28.83
C LEU A 26 -12.92 -6.04 28.83
N ILE A 27 -13.90 -6.25 29.72
CA ILE A 27 -14.72 -7.46 29.75
C ILE A 27 -15.52 -7.57 28.44
N GLU A 28 -16.13 -6.48 27.98
CA GLU A 28 -16.89 -6.46 26.73
C GLU A 28 -16.01 -6.79 25.52
N ILE A 29 -14.81 -6.20 25.43
CA ILE A 29 -13.83 -6.51 24.38
C ILE A 29 -13.45 -8.00 24.43
N TRP A 30 -13.14 -8.53 25.62
CA TRP A 30 -12.76 -9.92 25.82
C TRP A 30 -13.88 -10.92 25.44
N GLN A 31 -15.13 -10.60 25.80
CA GLN A 31 -16.28 -11.46 25.54
C GLN A 31 -16.73 -11.43 24.08
N LYS A 32 -16.67 -10.25 23.42
CA LYS A 32 -17.08 -10.09 22.02
C LYS A 32 -16.06 -10.65 21.02
N HIS A 33 -14.78 -10.75 21.41
CA HIS A 33 -13.68 -11.29 20.59
C HIS A 33 -13.68 -10.77 19.14
N ASN A 34 -13.97 -9.48 18.95
CA ASN A 34 -14.08 -8.86 17.62
C ASN A 34 -12.70 -8.65 16.98
N ARG A 35 -12.27 -9.59 16.13
CA ARG A 35 -10.99 -9.56 15.40
C ARG A 35 -10.91 -8.50 14.29
N GLU A 36 -12.03 -7.89 13.90
CA GLU A 36 -12.01 -6.78 12.94
C GLU A 36 -11.56 -5.47 13.59
N GLU A 37 -11.86 -5.30 14.88
CA GLU A 37 -11.61 -4.06 15.62
C GLU A 37 -10.33 -4.13 16.47
N TRP A 38 -9.95 -5.34 16.91
CA TRP A 38 -8.85 -5.55 17.83
C TRP A 38 -7.86 -6.58 17.29
N THR A 39 -6.57 -6.26 17.38
CA THR A 39 -5.48 -7.18 17.03
C THR A 39 -5.26 -8.23 18.12
N GLU A 40 -4.56 -9.31 17.79
CA GLU A 40 -4.21 -10.35 18.77
C GLU A 40 -3.44 -9.76 19.97
N ASP A 41 -2.45 -8.89 19.71
CA ASP A 41 -1.69 -8.20 20.75
C ASP A 41 -2.58 -7.39 21.70
N ALA A 42 -3.65 -6.77 21.18
CA ALA A 42 -4.63 -6.06 22.00
C ALA A 42 -5.43 -7.03 22.88
N PHE A 43 -5.82 -8.20 22.36
CA PHE A 43 -6.47 -9.23 23.17
C PHE A 43 -5.56 -9.81 24.25
N GLU A 44 -4.28 -10.02 23.96
CA GLU A 44 -3.31 -10.45 24.95
C GLU A 44 -3.12 -9.41 26.06
N ALA A 45 -3.06 -8.13 25.71
CA ALA A 45 -3.00 -7.05 26.68
C ALA A 45 -4.27 -6.99 27.56
N VAL A 46 -5.45 -7.06 26.95
CA VAL A 46 -6.74 -7.09 27.67
C VAL A 46 -6.79 -8.28 28.64
N LYS A 47 -6.38 -9.47 28.19
CA LYS A 47 -6.34 -10.68 29.02
C LYS A 47 -5.42 -10.49 30.23
N ALA A 48 -4.21 -9.96 30.03
CA ALA A 48 -3.27 -9.70 31.12
C ALA A 48 -3.86 -8.72 32.15
N ILE A 49 -4.46 -7.63 31.69
CA ILE A 49 -5.08 -6.61 32.56
C ILE A 49 -6.28 -7.17 33.32
N LEU A 50 -7.15 -7.96 32.68
CA LEU A 50 -8.29 -8.59 33.34
C LEU A 50 -7.86 -9.58 34.41
N ILE A 51 -6.79 -10.35 34.17
CA ILE A 51 -6.20 -11.24 35.17
C ILE A 51 -5.63 -10.42 36.33
N GLU A 52 -4.92 -9.33 36.06
CA GLU A 52 -4.34 -8.45 37.10
C GLU A 52 -5.45 -7.82 37.97
N ARG A 53 -6.54 -7.34 37.37
CA ARG A 53 -7.60 -6.61 38.07
C ARG A 53 -8.60 -7.51 38.79
N LEU A 54 -9.03 -8.60 38.14
CA LEU A 54 -10.11 -9.46 38.63
C LEU A 54 -9.60 -10.74 39.28
N GLY A 55 -8.31 -11.08 39.11
CA GLY A 55 -7.70 -12.32 39.58
C GLY A 55 -8.17 -13.57 38.84
N LYS A 56 -9.15 -13.44 37.94
CA LYS A 56 -9.69 -14.51 37.11
C LYS A 56 -10.19 -13.93 35.78
N LEU A 57 -10.05 -14.71 34.72
CA LEU A 57 -10.51 -14.34 33.40
C LEU A 57 -12.01 -14.69 33.27
N PRO A 58 -12.90 -13.74 32.88
CA PRO A 58 -14.30 -14.05 32.66
C PRO A 58 -14.47 -15.03 31.49
N GLU A 59 -15.47 -15.90 31.58
CA GLU A 59 -15.80 -16.84 30.52
C GLU A 59 -16.27 -16.06 29.27
N GLN A 60 -15.75 -16.47 28.11
CA GLN A 60 -16.20 -15.95 26.82
C GLN A 60 -17.57 -16.56 26.52
N ASN A 61 -18.52 -15.74 26.07
CA ASN A 61 -19.85 -16.23 25.71
C ASN A 61 -19.79 -16.87 24.30
N PRO A 62 -19.98 -18.19 24.17
CA PRO A 62 -19.92 -18.85 22.87
C PRO A 62 -21.12 -18.55 21.98
N GLU A 63 -22.26 -18.13 22.54
CA GLU A 63 -23.52 -17.98 21.78
C GLU A 63 -23.53 -16.82 20.78
N ASP A 64 -22.67 -15.81 20.95
CA ASP A 64 -22.59 -14.66 20.04
C ASP A 64 -21.56 -14.86 18.89
N ASN A 65 -20.83 -15.98 18.91
CA ASN A 65 -19.76 -16.28 17.95
C ASN A 65 -20.18 -17.21 16.80
N GLU A 66 -21.21 -18.04 16.95
CA GLU A 66 -21.55 -19.04 15.92
C GLU A 66 -22.14 -18.45 14.63
N ASP A 67 -22.81 -17.30 14.70
CA ASP A 67 -23.44 -16.63 13.54
C ASP A 67 -22.52 -15.63 12.80
N LYS A 68 -21.37 -15.28 13.38
CA LYS A 68 -20.31 -14.49 12.72
C LYS A 68 -19.23 -15.37 12.12
N VAL A 69 -18.79 -16.42 12.82
CA VAL A 69 -17.72 -17.31 12.35
C VAL A 69 -18.07 -17.99 11.01
N LYS A 70 -19.34 -18.27 10.72
CA LYS A 70 -19.76 -18.83 9.42
C LYS A 70 -19.74 -17.83 8.26
N ARG A 71 -19.98 -16.53 8.52
CA ARG A 71 -19.81 -15.47 7.51
C ARG A 71 -18.36 -15.06 7.33
N ASP A 72 -17.56 -15.21 8.39
CA ASP A 72 -16.14 -14.88 8.34
C ASP A 72 -15.34 -16.02 7.71
N GLN A 73 -15.69 -17.30 7.86
CA GLN A 73 -15.00 -18.39 7.13
C GLN A 73 -15.27 -18.40 5.63
N GLU A 74 -16.45 -17.96 5.19
CA GLU A 74 -16.78 -17.86 3.76
C GLU A 74 -16.08 -16.64 3.10
N ASN A 75 -15.69 -15.63 3.89
CA ASN A 75 -14.98 -14.43 3.43
C ASN A 75 -13.49 -14.35 3.87
N ALA A 76 -13.01 -15.23 4.74
CA ALA A 76 -11.65 -15.17 5.32
C ALA A 76 -10.53 -15.51 4.33
N TRP A 77 -10.88 -16.05 3.16
CA TRP A 77 -9.94 -16.26 2.07
C TRP A 77 -10.14 -15.29 0.91
N GLU A 78 -11.14 -14.39 0.97
CA GLU A 78 -11.21 -13.27 0.03
C GLU A 78 -10.24 -12.19 0.53
N TYR A 79 -8.95 -12.40 0.26
CA TYR A 79 -7.87 -11.45 0.52
C TYR A 79 -8.34 -10.03 0.15
N PRO A 80 -8.48 -9.08 1.10
CA PRO A 80 -9.00 -7.73 0.81
C PRO A 80 -8.06 -6.87 -0.06
N SER A 81 -7.00 -7.46 -0.62
CA SER A 81 -5.87 -6.76 -1.22
C SER A 81 -5.90 -6.75 -2.76
N ASP A 82 -6.57 -7.69 -3.40
CA ASP A 82 -6.34 -7.91 -4.83
C ASP A 82 -7.14 -6.94 -5.70
N LYS A 83 -8.39 -6.61 -5.30
CA LYS A 83 -9.23 -5.66 -6.07
C LYS A 83 -8.65 -4.26 -6.15
N LYS A 84 -7.80 -3.84 -5.18
CA LYS A 84 -7.12 -2.54 -5.23
C LYS A 84 -5.85 -2.60 -6.08
N LEU A 85 -5.08 -3.68 -5.97
CA LEU A 85 -3.87 -3.90 -6.75
C LEU A 85 -4.17 -4.09 -8.24
N ILE A 86 -5.22 -4.83 -8.57
CA ILE A 86 -5.69 -5.01 -9.96
C ILE A 86 -6.17 -3.66 -10.53
N LYS A 87 -6.92 -2.86 -9.76
CA LYS A 87 -7.31 -1.51 -10.19
C LYS A 87 -6.12 -0.56 -10.36
N LEU A 88 -5.05 -0.73 -9.58
CA LEU A 88 -3.80 0.02 -9.73
C LEU A 88 -3.02 -0.43 -10.97
N ALA A 89 -3.00 -1.72 -11.27
CA ALA A 89 -2.39 -2.26 -12.48
C ALA A 89 -3.10 -1.73 -13.73
N ASP A 90 -4.44 -1.79 -13.79
CA ASP A 90 -5.22 -1.23 -14.90
C ASP A 90 -5.05 0.29 -15.02
N ALA A 91 -4.95 1.00 -13.89
CA ALA A 91 -4.67 2.43 -13.89
C ALA A 91 -3.27 2.75 -14.44
N SER A 92 -2.29 1.86 -14.25
CA SER A 92 -0.91 2.08 -14.72
C SER A 92 -0.81 2.09 -16.25
N GLU A 93 -1.61 1.28 -16.94
CA GLU A 93 -1.64 1.22 -18.42
C GLU A 93 -2.18 2.53 -19.01
N TRP A 94 -3.28 3.04 -18.43
CA TRP A 94 -3.82 4.35 -18.80
C TRP A 94 -2.88 5.50 -18.43
N LEU A 95 -2.26 5.45 -17.25
CA LEU A 95 -1.31 6.48 -16.78
C LEU A 95 -0.07 6.57 -17.67
N SER A 96 0.47 5.43 -18.12
CA SER A 96 1.60 5.40 -19.06
C SER A 96 1.29 6.19 -20.33
N THR A 97 0.14 5.91 -20.94
CA THR A 97 -0.31 6.60 -22.17
C THR A 97 -0.57 8.08 -21.91
N ALA A 98 -1.16 8.42 -20.76
CA ALA A 98 -1.42 9.80 -20.37
C ALA A 98 -0.13 10.60 -20.19
N ILE A 99 0.91 10.02 -19.57
CA ILE A 99 2.22 10.67 -19.37
C ILE A 99 2.88 11.01 -20.71
N VAL A 100 2.86 10.06 -21.66
CA VAL A 100 3.38 10.30 -23.02
C VAL A 100 2.61 11.45 -23.69
N GLY A 101 1.28 11.42 -23.62
CA GLY A 101 0.44 12.49 -24.17
C GLY A 101 0.75 13.87 -23.57
N VAL A 102 0.85 13.97 -22.24
CA VAL A 102 1.20 15.21 -21.53
C VAL A 102 2.59 15.70 -21.92
N THR A 103 3.55 14.79 -22.07
CA THR A 103 4.93 15.12 -22.47
C THR A 103 4.98 15.70 -23.88
N ILE A 104 4.23 15.12 -24.83
CA ILE A 104 4.11 15.63 -26.21
C ILE A 104 3.47 17.01 -26.20
N ILE A 105 2.37 17.20 -25.46
CA ILE A 105 1.69 18.50 -25.35
C ILE A 105 2.64 19.56 -24.78
N TYR A 106 3.37 19.23 -23.72
CA TYR A 106 4.37 20.11 -23.13
C TYR A 106 5.45 20.50 -24.15
N LEU A 107 5.99 19.54 -24.90
CA LEU A 107 6.97 19.79 -25.97
C LEU A 107 6.42 20.74 -27.05
N VAL A 108 5.17 20.55 -27.46
CA VAL A 108 4.50 21.43 -28.44
C VAL A 108 4.36 22.85 -27.88
N LEU A 109 3.95 23.01 -26.62
CA LEU A 109 3.84 24.32 -25.99
C LEU A 109 5.19 25.03 -25.87
N VAL A 110 6.24 24.30 -25.53
CA VAL A 110 7.62 24.82 -25.51
C VAL A 110 8.02 25.29 -26.91
N LEU A 111 7.75 24.50 -27.95
CA LEU A 111 8.03 24.90 -29.34
C LEU A 111 7.26 26.16 -29.74
N ILE A 112 5.97 26.25 -29.43
CA ILE A 112 5.13 27.43 -29.76
C ILE A 112 5.62 28.68 -29.02
N ASN A 113 5.92 28.57 -27.73
CA ASN A 113 6.35 29.70 -26.91
C ASN A 113 7.68 30.28 -27.42
N ASN A 114 8.63 29.40 -27.77
CA ASN A 114 9.91 29.84 -28.32
C ASN A 114 9.77 30.37 -29.76
N PHE A 115 8.95 29.72 -30.59
CA PHE A 115 8.62 30.21 -31.93
C PHE A 115 8.06 31.64 -31.89
N SER A 116 7.17 31.90 -30.93
CA SER A 116 6.52 33.21 -30.76
C SER A 116 7.47 34.31 -30.28
N ARG A 117 8.51 33.97 -29.50
CA ARG A 117 9.46 34.95 -28.96
C ARG A 117 10.54 35.37 -29.95
N GLU A 118 11.13 34.42 -30.65
CA GLU A 118 12.38 34.67 -31.39
C GLU A 118 12.26 34.43 -32.91
N GLY A 119 11.17 33.81 -33.35
CA GLY A 119 11.04 33.31 -34.71
C GLY A 119 12.02 32.16 -35.01
N PHE A 120 11.97 31.62 -36.23
CA PHE A 120 12.82 30.49 -36.65
C PHE A 120 14.21 30.98 -37.07
N ARG A 121 15.07 31.35 -36.12
CA ARG A 121 16.47 31.78 -36.40
C ARG A 121 17.46 30.62 -36.25
N ILE A 122 17.33 29.58 -37.06
CA ILE A 122 18.20 28.37 -37.00
C ILE A 122 19.69 28.67 -37.27
N GLY A 123 20.05 29.86 -37.76
CA GLY A 123 21.42 30.23 -38.10
C GLY A 123 22.25 30.88 -36.98
N SER A 124 21.68 31.18 -35.81
CA SER A 124 22.42 31.81 -34.71
C SER A 124 22.93 30.78 -33.70
N MET A 125 23.98 31.13 -32.95
CA MET A 125 24.50 30.32 -31.84
C MET A 125 23.40 30.06 -30.78
N GLU A 126 22.57 31.05 -30.50
CA GLU A 126 21.43 30.94 -29.58
C GLU A 126 20.40 29.92 -30.08
N GLY A 127 20.08 29.93 -31.39
CA GLY A 127 19.19 28.95 -32.00
C GLY A 127 19.73 27.53 -31.94
N LEU A 128 21.04 27.34 -32.15
CA LEU A 128 21.69 26.03 -32.01
C LEU A 128 21.64 25.50 -30.57
N LEU A 129 21.93 26.34 -29.58
CA LEU A 129 21.84 25.98 -28.16
C LEU A 129 20.40 25.65 -27.76
N TYR A 130 19.42 26.37 -28.30
CA TYR A 130 18.01 26.07 -28.08
C TYR A 130 17.63 24.70 -28.65
N VAL A 131 17.97 24.39 -29.91
CA VAL A 131 17.71 23.08 -30.51
C VAL A 131 18.38 21.98 -29.70
N ALA A 132 19.63 22.17 -29.29
CA ALA A 132 20.34 21.23 -28.43
C ALA A 132 19.60 20.99 -27.10
N ASN A 133 19.11 22.05 -26.46
CA ASN A 133 18.35 21.93 -25.21
C ASN A 133 17.02 21.18 -25.43
N VAL A 134 16.29 21.45 -26.53
CA VAL A 134 15.07 20.69 -26.87
C VAL A 134 15.39 19.22 -27.04
N LEU A 135 16.44 18.88 -27.79
CA LEU A 135 16.87 17.49 -27.99
C LEU A 135 17.26 16.80 -26.68
N ILE A 136 17.97 17.50 -25.79
CA ILE A 136 18.33 17.00 -24.46
C ILE A 136 17.07 16.72 -23.63
N ASN A 137 16.07 17.61 -23.64
CA ASN A 137 14.82 17.39 -22.92
C ASN A 137 14.01 16.21 -23.49
N VAL A 138 13.94 16.09 -24.82
CA VAL A 138 13.33 14.91 -25.48
C VAL A 138 14.05 13.62 -25.06
N PHE A 139 15.38 13.65 -25.02
CA PHE A 139 16.18 12.52 -24.59
C PHE A 139 15.92 12.14 -23.13
N TYR A 140 15.93 13.11 -22.21
CA TYR A 140 15.61 12.87 -20.79
C TYR A 140 14.20 12.31 -20.61
N ALA A 141 13.21 12.85 -21.32
CA ALA A 141 11.85 12.34 -21.27
C ALA A 141 11.74 10.89 -21.79
N GLY A 142 12.38 10.59 -22.92
CA GLY A 142 12.44 9.24 -23.46
C GLY A 142 13.15 8.27 -22.52
N PHE A 143 14.25 8.68 -21.90
CA PHE A 143 14.98 7.86 -20.94
C PHE A 143 14.17 7.60 -19.66
N ALA A 144 13.48 8.61 -19.13
CA ALA A 144 12.58 8.45 -17.98
C ALA A 144 11.44 7.47 -18.29
N PHE A 145 10.87 7.55 -19.50
CA PHE A 145 9.85 6.60 -19.96
C PHE A 145 10.36 5.15 -19.98
N LEU A 146 11.58 4.93 -20.50
CA LEU A 146 12.19 3.60 -20.51
C LEU A 146 12.42 3.04 -19.09
N ILE A 147 12.85 3.89 -18.15
CA ILE A 147 13.01 3.49 -16.75
C ILE A 147 11.66 3.06 -16.16
N LEU A 148 10.60 3.84 -16.40
CA LEU A 148 9.26 3.50 -15.93
C LEU A 148 8.78 2.17 -16.50
N GLN A 149 8.98 1.94 -17.81
CA GLN A 149 8.63 0.68 -18.45
C GLN A 149 9.38 -0.51 -17.81
N ALA A 150 10.68 -0.35 -17.57
CA ALA A 150 11.48 -1.39 -16.93
C ALA A 150 11.02 -1.70 -15.50
N ILE A 151 10.66 -0.68 -14.71
CA ILE A 151 10.10 -0.86 -13.37
C ILE A 151 8.78 -1.64 -13.43
N THR A 152 7.90 -1.29 -14.38
CA THR A 152 6.63 -2.00 -14.59
C THR A 152 6.86 -3.48 -14.91
N GLU A 153 7.78 -3.79 -15.83
CA GLU A 153 8.13 -5.18 -16.18
C GLU A 153 8.68 -5.96 -14.98
N ILE A 154 9.53 -5.33 -14.15
CA ILE A 154 10.04 -5.94 -12.92
C ILE A 154 8.91 -6.24 -11.94
N ILE A 155 7.95 -5.32 -11.77
CA ILE A 155 6.80 -5.54 -10.87
C ILE A 155 5.97 -6.74 -11.34
N TYR A 156 5.66 -6.83 -12.63
CA TYR A 156 4.93 -7.98 -13.18
C TYR A 156 5.68 -9.29 -12.97
N PHE A 157 6.99 -9.30 -13.21
CA PHE A 157 7.83 -10.46 -12.96
C PHE A 157 7.84 -10.89 -11.48
N LEU A 158 7.87 -9.92 -10.55
CA LEU A 158 7.81 -10.22 -9.12
C LEU A 158 6.45 -10.79 -8.68
N ILE A 159 5.35 -10.34 -9.30
CA ILE A 159 4.01 -10.89 -9.07
C ILE A 159 3.94 -12.34 -9.57
N ASP A 160 4.42 -12.60 -10.78
CA ASP A 160 4.48 -13.95 -11.37
C ASP A 160 5.33 -14.91 -10.52
N LEU A 161 6.50 -14.45 -10.05
CA LEU A 161 7.33 -15.22 -9.13
C LEU A 161 6.62 -15.53 -7.80
N ARG A 162 5.82 -14.61 -7.26
CA ARG A 162 5.06 -14.84 -6.03
C ARG A 162 4.04 -15.95 -6.23
N GLU A 163 3.32 -15.95 -7.34
CA GLU A 163 2.32 -16.98 -7.67
C GLU A 163 2.96 -18.36 -7.83
N LEU A 164 4.16 -18.44 -8.40
CA LEU A 164 4.92 -19.68 -8.52
C LEU A 164 5.44 -20.23 -7.18
N VAL A 165 5.67 -19.36 -6.19
CA VAL A 165 6.23 -19.73 -4.87
C VAL A 165 5.16 -20.11 -3.85
N THR A 166 3.91 -19.67 -4.02
CA THR A 166 2.79 -20.12 -3.18
C THR A 166 2.12 -21.33 -3.83
N PRO A 167 2.51 -22.58 -3.49
CA PRO A 167 1.80 -23.75 -4.01
C PRO A 167 0.35 -23.69 -3.57
N SER A 168 -0.55 -24.02 -4.49
CA SER A 168 -1.99 -24.09 -4.24
C SER A 168 -2.29 -25.08 -3.09
N GLU A 169 -2.48 -24.55 -1.88
CA GLU A 169 -3.05 -25.31 -0.75
C GLU A 169 -4.57 -25.56 -0.91
N THR A 170 -5.10 -25.46 -2.13
CA THR A 170 -6.53 -25.60 -2.47
C THR A 170 -6.87 -26.90 -3.19
N GLU A 171 -6.10 -27.97 -2.97
CA GLU A 171 -6.53 -29.35 -3.24
C GLU A 171 -6.34 -30.23 -1.99
N ALA A 172 -7.20 -30.03 -0.99
CA ALA A 172 -7.42 -30.98 0.12
C ALA A 172 -8.88 -30.95 0.57
#